data_AF-A0A433IIV1-F1
#
_entry.id   AF-A0A433IIV1-F1
#
_cell.length_a   1.000
_cell.length_b   1.000
_cell.length_c   1.000
_cell.angle_alpha   90.00
_cell.angle_beta   90.00
_cell.angle_gamma   90.00
#
_symmetry.space_group_name_H-M   'P 1'
#
loop_
_entity.id
_entity.type
_entity.pdbx_description
1 polymer ?
#
loop_
_entity_poly.entity_id
_entity_poly.type
_entity_poly.pdbx_seq_one_letter_code
_entity_poly.pdbx_strand_id
1 'polypeptide(L)' 'MGKRKKQKDKEDTVKLVVRIEADLRDAFIETCQSMDTTASREVRRFIRKFLARSGSTDARGPAHDHDGSAGPPPDT' A
#
# COMPACT_ATOMS: atom_id res chain seq x y z
N MET A 1 -13.88 24.45 26.65
CA MET A 1 -12.89 24.53 25.55
C MET A 1 -12.04 23.27 25.55
N GLY A 2 -11.91 22.58 24.43
CA GLY A 2 -11.06 21.39 24.32
C GLY A 2 -11.12 20.74 22.94
N LYS A 3 -10.59 21.43 21.92
CA LYS A 3 -10.52 20.90 20.55
C LYS A 3 -9.47 19.77 20.51
N ARG A 4 -9.93 18.51 20.61
CA ARG A 4 -9.10 17.33 20.33
C ARG A 4 -8.69 17.38 18.85
N LYS A 5 -7.40 17.64 18.61
CA LYS A 5 -6.79 17.57 17.27
C LYS A 5 -6.86 16.12 16.79
N LYS A 6 -7.69 15.85 15.79
CA LYS A 6 -7.66 14.62 15.00
C LYS A 6 -6.27 14.53 14.34
N GLN A 7 -5.40 13.68 14.88
CA GLN A 7 -4.15 13.34 14.23
C GLN A 7 -4.50 12.77 12.86
N LYS A 8 -4.06 13.46 11.83
CA LYS A 8 -4.22 13.04 10.44
C LYS A 8 -3.16 11.99 10.23
N ASP A 9 -3.54 10.71 10.23
CA ASP A 9 -2.72 9.59 9.81
C ASP A 9 -2.25 9.85 8.38
N LYS A 10 -1.12 10.56 8.24
CA LYS A 10 -0.42 10.73 6.97
C LYS A 10 0.31 9.42 6.73
N GLU A 11 -0.43 8.50 6.13
CA GLU A 11 0.01 7.32 5.40
C GLU A 11 1.54 7.17 5.34
N ASP A 12 2.08 6.19 6.07
CA ASP A 12 3.50 5.86 6.20
C ASP A 12 4.12 5.42 4.86
N THR A 13 4.18 6.34 3.90
CA THR A 13 4.73 6.11 2.57
C THR A 13 6.20 6.51 2.57
N VAL A 14 7.06 5.52 2.76
CA VAL A 14 8.52 5.69 2.71
C VAL A 14 9.01 5.54 1.27
N LYS A 15 10.00 6.35 0.88
CA LYS A 15 10.66 6.26 -0.44
C LYS A 15 11.73 5.17 -0.42
N LEU A 16 11.68 4.26 -1.37
CA LEU A 16 12.75 3.30 -1.66
C LEU A 16 13.57 3.81 -2.84
N VAL A 17 14.85 4.12 -2.63
CA VAL A 17 15.78 4.57 -3.68
C VAL A 17 16.69 3.42 -4.08
N VAL A 18 16.70 3.07 -5.36
CA VAL A 18 17.53 1.98 -5.91
C VAL A 18 18.35 2.53 -7.08
N ARG A 19 19.63 2.14 -7.16
CA ARG A 19 20.49 2.42 -8.31
C ARG A 19 20.44 1.23 -9.27
N ILE A 20 20.13 1.50 -10.52
CA ILE A 20 20.10 0.54 -11.63
C ILE A 20 20.69 1.19 -12.87
N GLU A 21 21.02 0.39 -13.87
CA GLU A 21 21.47 0.89 -15.18
C GLU A 21 20.36 1.72 -15.85
N ALA A 22 20.77 2.73 -16.63
CA ALA A 22 19.84 3.63 -17.31
C ALA A 22 18.95 2.87 -18.30
N ASP A 23 19.55 2.03 -19.14
CA ASP A 23 18.84 1.25 -20.15
C ASP A 23 17.83 0.29 -19.52
N LEU A 24 18.16 -0.30 -18.37
CA LEU A 24 17.25 -1.18 -17.62
C LEU A 24 16.04 -0.42 -17.08
N ARG A 25 16.26 0.79 -16.53
CA ARG A 25 15.18 1.65 -16.06
C ARG A 25 14.25 2.01 -17.21
N ASP A 26 14.80 2.41 -18.34
CA ASP A 26 14.02 2.92 -19.48
C ASP A 26 13.21 1.79 -20.11
N ALA A 27 13.81 0.61 -20.31
CA ALA A 27 13.09 -0.59 -20.75
C ALA A 27 11.95 -0.99 -19.79
N PHE A 28 12.18 -0.89 -18.49
CA PHE A 28 11.14 -1.19 -17.49
C PHE A 28 9.99 -0.18 -17.54
N ILE A 29 10.29 1.12 -17.67
CA ILE A 29 9.27 2.17 -17.76
C ILE A 29 8.45 2.01 -19.05
N GLU A 30 9.09 1.76 -20.19
CA GLU A 30 8.42 1.54 -21.48
C GLU A 30 7.49 0.33 -21.42
N THR A 31 7.95 -0.77 -20.85
CA THR A 31 7.13 -1.97 -20.63
C THR A 31 5.92 -1.66 -19.75
N CYS A 32 6.12 -0.92 -18.64
CA CYS A 32 5.02 -0.53 -17.76
C CYS A 32 3.96 0.31 -18.49
N GLN A 33 4.39 1.26 -19.33
CA GLN A 33 3.52 2.12 -20.14
C GLN A 33 2.72 1.30 -21.16
N SER A 34 3.37 0.34 -21.84
CA SER A 34 2.69 -0.56 -22.78
C SER A 34 1.61 -1.41 -22.10
N MET A 35 1.72 -1.66 -20.80
CA MET A 35 0.77 -2.45 -20.01
C MET A 35 -0.29 -1.58 -19.32
N ASP A 36 -0.33 -0.27 -19.55
CA ASP A 36 -1.19 0.69 -18.84
C ASP A 36 -0.97 0.66 -17.30
N THR A 37 0.29 0.46 -16.89
CA THR A 37 0.71 0.40 -15.48
C THR A 37 1.77 1.44 -15.17
N THR A 38 2.05 1.65 -13.87
CA THR A 38 3.16 2.51 -13.43
C THR A 38 4.28 1.67 -12.83
N ALA A 39 5.52 2.10 -13.06
CA ALA A 39 6.72 1.50 -12.48
C ALA A 39 6.57 1.26 -10.96
N SER A 40 6.03 2.25 -10.24
CA SER A 40 5.77 2.15 -8.80
C SER A 40 4.78 1.05 -8.43
N ARG A 41 3.72 0.84 -9.22
CA ARG A 41 2.73 -0.23 -8.98
C ARG A 41 3.36 -1.59 -9.18
N GLU A 42 4.12 -1.77 -10.25
CA GLU A 42 4.77 -3.05 -10.54
C GLU A 42 5.88 -3.38 -9.55
N VAL A 43 6.68 -2.40 -9.11
CA VAL A 43 7.67 -2.61 -8.03
C VAL A 43 6.99 -3.03 -6.73
N ARG A 44 5.91 -2.37 -6.30
CA ARG A 44 5.14 -2.78 -5.11
C ARG A 44 4.52 -4.17 -5.24
N ARG A 45 4.06 -4.53 -6.44
CA ARG A 45 3.49 -5.86 -6.73
C ARG A 45 4.59 -6.93 -6.69
N PHE A 46 5.74 -6.65 -7.28
CA PHE A 46 6.91 -7.51 -7.25
C PHE A 46 7.39 -7.75 -5.82
N ILE A 47 7.55 -6.70 -5.00
CA ILE A 47 7.95 -6.82 -3.59
C ILE A 47 6.98 -7.72 -2.82
N ARG A 48 5.66 -7.48 -2.92
CA ARG A 48 4.66 -8.32 -2.24
C ARG A 48 4.71 -9.78 -2.67
N LYS A 49 4.82 -10.04 -3.98
CA LYS A 49 4.95 -11.40 -4.54
C LYS A 49 6.24 -12.08 -4.09
N PHE A 50 7.35 -11.34 -4.05
CA PHE A 50 8.65 -11.83 -3.64
C PHE A 50 8.63 -12.28 -2.17
N LEU A 51 8.08 -11.44 -1.28
CA LEU A 51 7.93 -11.76 0.15
C LEU A 51 6.98 -12.94 0.40
N ALA A 52 5.88 -13.03 -0.36
CA ALA A 52 4.97 -14.17 -0.28
C ALA A 52 5.66 -15.49 -0.67
N ARG A 53 6.56 -15.46 -1.67
CA ARG A 53 7.33 -16.63 -2.07
C ARG A 53 8.42 -17.00 -1.07
N SER A 54 9.02 -16.01 -0.39
CA SER A 54 10.15 -16.26 0.52
C SER A 54 9.73 -16.77 1.91
N GLY A 55 8.43 -16.97 2.17
CA GLY A 55 7.92 -17.40 3.48
C GLY A 55 8.08 -16.34 4.58
N SER A 56 8.48 -15.12 4.22
CA SER A 56 8.63 -13.99 5.14
C SER A 56 7.27 -13.32 5.36
N THR A 57 6.33 -14.06 5.95
CA THR A 57 4.98 -13.59 6.25
C THR A 57 4.96 -12.93 7.63
N ASP A 58 5.43 -11.69 7.76
CA ASP A 58 4.80 -10.73 8.69
C ASP A 58 5.17 -9.28 8.33
N ALA A 59 4.29 -8.64 7.60
CA ALA A 59 3.99 -7.23 7.81
C ALA A 59 2.46 -7.17 7.93
N ARG A 60 1.96 -7.63 9.09
CA ARG A 60 0.53 -7.58 9.41
C ARG A 60 0.00 -6.17 9.20
N GLY A 61 -0.99 -6.10 8.33
CA GLY A 61 -1.96 -5.04 8.32
C GLY A 61 -3.14 -5.39 7.41
N PRO A 62 -4.03 -6.29 7.85
CA PRO A 62 -5.44 -6.05 7.63
C PRO A 62 -6.12 -6.04 8.99
N ALA A 63 -6.32 -4.84 9.51
CA ALA A 63 -7.43 -4.56 10.41
C ALA A 63 -8.19 -3.38 9.78
N HIS A 64 -8.90 -3.68 8.69
CA HIS A 64 -9.99 -2.84 8.24
C HIS A 64 -11.29 -3.49 8.66
N ASP A 65 -11.52 -3.52 9.97
CA ASP A 65 -12.85 -3.70 10.55
C ASP A 65 -13.62 -2.39 10.31
N HIS A 66 -14.20 -2.26 9.12
CA HIS A 66 -15.40 -1.47 8.93
C HIS A 66 -16.56 -2.46 9.00
N ASP A 67 -17.08 -2.68 10.19
CA ASP A 67 -18.52 -2.75 10.40
C ASP A 67 -18.80 -2.63 11.90
N GLY A 68 -19.57 -1.61 12.26
CA GLY A 68 -19.91 -1.29 13.63
C GLY A 68 -21.11 -0.36 13.67
N SER A 69 -22.06 -0.55 12.74
CA SER A 69 -23.39 0.02 12.82
C SER A 69 -24.21 -0.78 13.85
N ALA A 70 -23.97 -0.54 15.14
CA ALA A 70 -24.93 -0.90 16.18
C ALA A 70 -25.73 0.36 16.55
N GLY A 71 -26.76 0.67 15.76
CA GLY A 71 -27.86 1.50 16.23
C GLY A 71 -28.61 0.74 17.34
N PRO A 72 -29.10 1.42 18.40
CA PRO A 72 -29.78 0.75 19.50
C PRO A 72 -31.05 0.03 19.02
N PRO A 73 -31.44 -1.09 19.64
CA PRO A 73 -32.67 -1.78 19.30
C PRO A 73 -33.88 -0.87 19.59
N PRO A 74 -34.94 -0.90 18.76
CA PRO A 74 -36.19 -0.28 19.12
C PRO A 74 -36.84 -1.05 20.27
N ASP A 75 -37.21 -0.32 21.32
CA ASP A 75 -38.15 -0.75 22.36
C ASP A 75 -39.42 -1.32 21.72
N THR A 76 -39.70 -2.61 21.93
CA THR A 76 -41.05 -3.19 21.85
C THR A 76 -41.15 -4.40 22.74
#